data_AF-A0A6J6G2K6-F1
#
_entry.id   AF-A0A6J6G2K6-F1
#
_cell.length_a   1.000
_cell.length_b   1.000
_cell.length_c   1.000
_cell.angle_alpha   90.00
_cell.angle_beta   90.00
_cell.angle_gamma   90.00
#
_symmetry.space_group_name_H-M   'P 1'
#
loop_
_entity.id
_entity.type
_entity.pdbx_description
1 polymer ?
#
loop_
_entity_poly.entity_id
_entity_poly.type
_entity_poly.pdbx_seq_one_letter_code
_entity_poly.pdbx_strand_id
1 'polypeptide(L)'
;MFAAALGAGLPLETARRMSKVENSLNAEIVDAVIGFSRSTGAPRKGVLTALADALDDSEQRERQITVGMVSAIATTRVLCALPGVTAVAAEMFGFPVIVFLLTTLSGFACLVTGTALVLGSWRWMLRIRRSIPHPPVETGLVLDLAAALCRSSTIRAEQVHALTQLAERWGTVDEIPQLDDSIRMSRTHGVPVSHLLSIAAARSRADAKHRVSYAIELLPTKLLAPVGTLLLPAFVITTVIPVVASLAQQFLLS
;
A
#
# COMPACT_ATOMS: atom_id res chain seq x y z
N MET A 1 -16.79 7.78 5.26
CA MET A 1 -17.93 8.34 6.06
C MET A 1 -18.12 9.87 5.91
N PHE A 2 -17.04 10.65 5.76
CA PHE A 2 -17.08 12.12 5.53
C PHE A 2 -17.82 12.50 4.23
N ALA A 3 -17.62 11.73 3.17
CA ALA A 3 -18.26 11.90 1.86
C ALA A 3 -19.80 11.84 1.93
N ALA A 4 -20.33 10.85 2.64
CA ALA A 4 -21.77 10.69 2.88
C ALA A 4 -22.35 11.87 3.69
N ALA A 5 -21.59 12.40 4.65
CA ALA A 5 -22.00 13.56 5.43
C ALA A 5 -22.07 14.85 4.59
N LEU A 6 -21.08 15.10 3.72
CA LEU A 6 -21.09 16.23 2.79
C LEU A 6 -22.18 16.07 1.71
N GLY A 7 -22.38 14.85 1.18
CA GLY A 7 -23.44 14.54 0.22
C GLY A 7 -24.84 14.71 0.80
N ALA A 8 -25.02 14.47 2.10
CA ALA A 8 -26.25 14.74 2.84
C ALA A 8 -26.49 16.23 3.12
N GLY A 9 -25.58 17.13 2.71
CA GLY A 9 -25.70 18.58 2.89
C GLY A 9 -25.35 19.07 4.30
N LEU A 10 -24.65 18.26 5.10
CA LEU A 10 -24.24 18.70 6.43
C LEU A 10 -23.18 19.82 6.34
N PRO A 11 -23.20 20.78 7.29
CA PRO A 11 -22.17 21.80 7.40
C PRO A 11 -20.78 21.15 7.51
N LEU A 12 -19.79 21.77 6.86
CA LEU A 12 -18.43 21.23 6.72
C LEU A 12 -17.76 20.97 8.09
N GLU A 13 -18.06 21.80 9.09
CA GLU A 13 -17.58 21.60 10.46
C GLU A 13 -18.21 20.38 11.14
N THR A 14 -19.49 20.12 10.88
CA THR A 14 -20.20 18.94 11.42
C THR A 14 -19.69 17.67 10.76
N ALA A 15 -19.50 17.69 9.44
CA ALA A 15 -18.90 16.56 8.72
C ALA A 15 -17.48 16.26 9.23
N ARG A 16 -16.65 17.28 9.48
CA ARG A 16 -15.28 17.16 10.00
C ARG A 16 -15.24 16.59 11.42
N ARG A 17 -16.19 16.98 12.28
CA ARG A 17 -16.31 16.43 13.65
C ARG A 17 -16.79 14.98 13.64
N MET A 18 -17.79 14.66 12.81
CA MET A 18 -18.36 13.31 12.73
C MET A 18 -17.40 12.31 12.11
N SER A 19 -16.57 12.73 11.16
CA SER A 19 -15.77 11.78 10.40
C SER A 19 -14.47 11.35 11.06
N LYS A 20 -14.08 11.89 12.24
CA LYS A 20 -12.75 11.69 12.84
C LYS A 20 -11.69 11.66 11.71
N VAL A 21 -11.38 12.81 11.10
CA VAL A 21 -10.26 12.90 10.17
C VAL A 21 -8.98 12.61 10.97
N GLU A 22 -8.69 11.33 11.17
CA GLU A 22 -7.70 10.79 12.11
C GLU A 22 -6.30 10.83 11.50
N ASN A 23 -6.18 11.29 10.26
CA ASN A 23 -4.94 11.39 9.49
C ASN A 23 -4.70 12.84 9.06
N SER A 24 -3.55 13.42 9.44
CA SER A 24 -3.16 14.81 9.14
C SER A 24 -3.17 15.13 7.64
N LEU A 25 -2.87 14.13 6.79
CA LEU A 25 -2.85 14.25 5.34
C LEU A 25 -4.23 14.60 4.75
N ASN A 26 -5.29 13.96 5.24
CA ASN A 26 -6.65 14.21 4.76
C ASN A 26 -7.15 15.61 5.16
N ALA A 27 -6.71 16.13 6.32
CA ALA A 27 -7.04 17.48 6.74
C ALA A 27 -6.40 18.54 5.82
N GLU A 28 -5.15 18.32 5.42
CA GLU A 28 -4.43 19.21 4.49
C GLU A 28 -5.12 19.28 3.12
N ILE A 29 -5.54 18.14 2.57
CA ILE A 29 -6.24 18.08 1.27
C ILE A 29 -7.57 18.84 1.35
N VAL A 30 -8.36 18.62 2.42
CA VAL A 30 -9.63 19.31 2.63
C VAL A 30 -9.44 20.82 2.70
N ASP A 31 -8.47 21.28 3.48
CA ASP A 31 -8.18 22.71 3.62
C ASP A 31 -7.69 23.33 2.30
N ALA A 32 -6.86 22.61 1.53
CA ALA A 32 -6.40 23.03 0.21
C ALA A 32 -7.55 23.17 -0.80
N VAL A 33 -8.48 22.21 -0.83
CA VAL A 33 -9.65 22.24 -1.73
C VAL A 33 -10.62 23.37 -1.35
N ILE A 34 -10.80 23.63 -0.06
CA ILE A 34 -11.60 24.77 0.42
C ILE A 34 -10.93 26.09 0.04
N GLY A 35 -9.62 26.20 0.21
CA GLY A 35 -8.83 27.36 -0.20
C GLY A 35 -8.97 27.62 -1.69
N PHE A 36 -8.88 26.57 -2.50
CA PHE A 36 -9.07 26.63 -3.96
C PHE A 36 -10.48 27.11 -4.35
N SER A 37 -11.54 26.57 -3.74
CA SER A 37 -12.91 27.03 -4.02
C SER A 37 -13.11 28.51 -3.66
N ARG A 38 -12.45 29.00 -2.59
CA ARG A 38 -12.49 30.41 -2.21
C ARG A 38 -11.75 31.31 -3.19
N SER A 39 -10.58 30.90 -3.70
CA SER A 39 -9.77 31.71 -4.61
C SER A 39 -10.29 31.72 -6.05
N THR A 40 -10.84 30.60 -6.52
CA THR A 40 -11.26 30.43 -7.92
C THR A 40 -12.74 30.70 -8.18
N GLY A 41 -13.55 30.83 -7.12
CA GLY A 41 -15.01 30.98 -7.21
C GLY A 41 -15.73 29.72 -7.66
N ALA A 42 -15.06 28.56 -7.65
CA ALA A 42 -15.63 27.28 -8.06
C ALA A 42 -16.93 26.95 -7.29
N PRO A 43 -17.95 26.36 -7.93
CA PRO A 43 -19.19 25.99 -7.25
C PRO A 43 -18.91 25.01 -6.11
N ARG A 44 -19.15 25.47 -4.87
CA ARG A 44 -18.83 24.69 -3.65
C ARG A 44 -19.42 23.29 -3.68
N LYS A 45 -20.65 23.13 -4.17
CA LYS A 45 -21.30 21.82 -4.26
C LYS A 45 -20.51 20.86 -5.16
N GLY A 46 -20.10 21.31 -6.36
CA GLY A 46 -19.36 20.46 -7.31
C GLY A 46 -17.97 20.07 -6.79
N VAL A 47 -17.26 21.02 -6.19
CA VAL A 47 -15.93 20.79 -5.59
C VAL A 47 -16.01 19.88 -4.37
N LEU A 48 -17.01 20.05 -3.50
CA LEU A 48 -17.21 19.21 -2.32
C LEU A 48 -17.68 17.80 -2.68
N THR A 49 -18.49 17.63 -3.73
CA THR A 49 -18.84 16.30 -4.24
C THR A 49 -17.62 15.59 -4.83
N ALA A 50 -16.79 16.28 -5.62
CA ALA A 50 -15.53 15.71 -6.12
C ALA A 50 -14.59 15.28 -4.97
N LEU A 51 -14.46 16.11 -3.92
CA LEU A 51 -13.68 15.77 -2.73
C LEU A 51 -14.28 14.58 -1.98
N ALA A 52 -15.61 14.52 -1.84
CA ALA A 52 -16.32 13.43 -1.21
C ALA A 52 -16.07 12.11 -1.96
N ASP A 53 -16.23 12.09 -3.29
CA ASP A 53 -16.02 10.91 -4.13
C ASP A 53 -14.56 10.44 -4.05
N ALA A 54 -13.58 11.36 -4.09
CA ALA A 54 -12.17 11.03 -3.96
C ALA A 54 -11.81 10.41 -2.59
N LEU A 55 -12.41 10.90 -1.51
CA LEU A 55 -12.23 10.36 -0.16
C LEU A 55 -12.88 8.99 -0.02
N ASP A 56 -14.08 8.76 -0.56
CA ASP A 56 -14.74 7.45 -0.50
C ASP A 56 -13.97 6.39 -1.30
N ASP A 57 -13.46 6.77 -2.48
CA ASP A 57 -12.55 5.93 -3.28
C ASP A 57 -11.27 5.57 -2.51
N SER A 58 -10.77 6.46 -1.64
CA SER A 58 -9.59 6.18 -0.81
C SER A 58 -9.89 5.16 0.31
N GLU A 59 -11.02 5.29 1.01
CA GLU A 59 -11.44 4.37 2.08
C GLU A 59 -11.67 2.95 1.53
N GLN A 60 -12.30 2.83 0.35
CA GLN A 60 -12.52 1.52 -0.28
C GLN A 60 -11.22 0.85 -0.73
N ARG A 61 -10.23 1.64 -1.19
CA ARG A 61 -8.91 1.15 -1.60
C ARG A 61 -8.12 0.55 -0.44
N GLU A 62 -8.11 1.21 0.72
CA GLU A 62 -7.39 0.73 1.91
C GLU A 62 -7.89 -0.64 2.40
N ARG A 63 -9.22 -0.87 2.30
CA ARG A 63 -9.84 -2.17 2.61
C ARG A 63 -9.39 -3.26 1.64
N GLN A 64 -9.38 -3.00 0.34
CA GLN A 64 -8.95 -3.97 -0.68
C GLN A 64 -7.47 -4.35 -0.52
N ILE A 65 -6.62 -3.37 -0.23
CA ILE A 65 -5.19 -3.58 0.05
C ILE A 65 -5.00 -4.45 1.30
N THR A 66 -5.75 -4.16 2.37
CA THR A 66 -5.67 -4.93 3.62
C THR A 66 -6.09 -6.38 3.41
N VAL A 67 -7.23 -6.61 2.73
CA VAL A 67 -7.74 -7.96 2.45
C VAL A 67 -6.79 -8.74 1.54
N GLY A 68 -6.23 -8.11 0.50
CA GLY A 68 -5.28 -8.73 -0.42
C GLY A 68 -3.93 -9.07 0.21
N MET A 69 -3.44 -8.23 1.14
CA MET A 69 -2.18 -8.52 1.85
C MET A 69 -2.32 -9.65 2.87
N VAL A 70 -3.47 -9.77 3.54
CA VAL A 70 -3.68 -10.82 4.56
C VAL A 70 -3.63 -12.21 3.93
N SER A 71 -4.20 -12.40 2.74
CA SER A 71 -4.17 -13.70 2.06
C SER A 71 -2.76 -14.07 1.56
N ALA A 72 -2.01 -13.10 1.02
CA ALA A 72 -0.67 -13.33 0.48
C ALA A 72 0.39 -13.63 1.55
N ILE A 73 0.26 -13.08 2.77
CA ILE A 73 1.27 -13.20 3.84
C ILE A 73 0.97 -14.37 4.80
N ALA A 74 -0.27 -14.87 4.83
CA ALA A 74 -0.69 -15.94 5.74
C ALA A 74 0.16 -17.21 5.57
N THR A 75 0.37 -17.67 4.35
CA THR A 75 1.16 -18.88 4.03
C THR A 75 2.64 -18.70 4.40
N THR A 76 3.21 -17.52 4.16
CA THR A 76 4.62 -17.25 4.50
C THR A 76 4.85 -17.23 5.99
N ARG A 77 3.91 -16.73 6.79
CA ARG A 77 3.98 -16.77 8.26
C ARG A 77 4.00 -18.20 8.79
N VAL A 78 3.16 -19.08 8.24
CA VAL A 78 3.11 -20.50 8.64
C VAL A 78 4.43 -21.20 8.32
N LEU A 79 4.98 -20.98 7.12
CA LEU A 79 6.28 -21.55 6.72
C LEU A 79 7.44 -21.02 7.59
N CYS A 80 7.43 -19.75 7.97
CA CYS A 80 8.44 -19.19 8.89
C CYS A 80 8.30 -19.72 10.33
N ALA A 81 7.11 -20.17 10.75
CA ALA A 81 6.90 -20.76 12.07
C ALA A 81 7.33 -22.23 12.15
N LEU A 82 7.34 -22.94 11.00
CA LEU A 82 7.64 -24.37 10.90
C LEU A 82 8.99 -24.76 11.55
N PRO A 83 10.12 -24.06 11.34
CA PRO A 83 11.40 -24.42 11.94
C PRO A 83 11.39 -24.34 13.47
N GLY A 84 10.69 -23.33 14.02
CA GLY A 84 10.53 -23.19 15.46
C GLY A 84 9.70 -24.33 16.06
N VAL A 85 8.61 -24.71 15.37
CA VAL A 85 7.77 -25.85 15.79
C VAL A 85 8.54 -27.16 15.73
N THR A 86 9.35 -27.40 14.69
CA THR A 86 10.17 -28.61 14.58
C THR A 86 11.25 -28.70 15.66
N ALA A 87 11.82 -27.56 16.08
CA ALA A 87 12.80 -27.53 17.17
C ALA A 87 12.17 -27.92 18.52
N VAL A 88 10.98 -27.39 18.82
CA VAL A 88 10.24 -27.74 20.05
C VAL A 88 9.78 -29.20 20.02
N ALA A 89 9.33 -29.70 18.87
CA ALA A 89 8.94 -31.10 18.73
C ALA A 89 10.13 -32.04 18.98
N ALA A 90 11.32 -31.74 18.46
CA ALA A 90 12.51 -32.56 18.68
C ALA A 90 12.92 -32.67 20.15
N GLU A 91 12.73 -31.61 20.94
CA GLU A 91 12.94 -31.62 22.40
C GLU A 91 11.92 -32.51 23.11
N MET A 92 10.64 -32.46 22.72
CA MET A 92 9.61 -33.33 23.29
C MET A 92 9.85 -34.83 23.03
N PHE A 93 10.53 -35.18 21.93
CA PHE A 93 10.92 -36.57 21.63
C PHE A 93 12.13 -37.07 22.43
N GLY A 94 12.71 -36.26 23.32
CA GLY A 94 13.75 -36.71 24.26
C GLY A 94 15.18 -36.65 23.72
N PHE A 95 15.41 -36.01 22.57
CA PHE A 95 16.77 -35.59 22.19
C PHE A 95 17.09 -34.31 22.98
N PRO A 96 18.10 -34.28 23.87
CA PRO A 96 18.47 -33.08 24.64
C PRO A 96 19.22 -32.07 23.74
N VAL A 97 18.55 -31.63 22.68
CA VAL A 97 19.05 -30.71 21.65
C VAL A 97 19.41 -29.36 22.27
N ILE A 98 18.58 -28.83 23.17
CA ILE A 98 18.80 -27.54 23.82
C ILE A 98 19.98 -27.54 24.78
N VAL A 99 20.16 -28.61 25.56
CA VAL A 99 21.30 -28.76 26.46
C VAL A 99 22.59 -28.91 25.66
N PHE A 100 22.60 -29.74 24.61
CA PHE A 100 23.75 -29.90 23.71
C PHE A 100 24.09 -28.61 22.93
N LEU A 101 23.08 -27.84 22.50
CA LEU A 101 23.29 -26.56 21.81
C LEU A 101 23.90 -25.48 22.71
N LEU A 102 23.52 -25.44 23.98
CA LEU A 102 24.00 -24.45 24.95
C LEU A 102 25.35 -24.83 25.58
N THR A 103 25.70 -26.11 25.60
CA THR A 103 26.93 -26.61 26.24
C THR A 103 28.08 -26.86 25.28
N THR A 104 27.82 -27.01 23.98
CA THR A 104 28.84 -27.36 22.98
C THR A 104 29.12 -26.20 22.02
N LEU A 105 30.40 -25.92 21.74
CA LEU A 105 30.83 -24.80 20.88
C LEU A 105 30.25 -24.89 19.45
N SER A 106 30.14 -26.11 18.91
CA SER A 106 29.49 -26.41 17.63
C SER A 106 27.98 -26.20 17.66
N GLY A 107 27.34 -26.41 18.81
CA GLY A 107 25.93 -26.16 19.05
C GLY A 107 25.59 -24.66 19.02
N PHE A 108 26.44 -23.85 19.65
CA PHE A 108 26.29 -22.39 19.64
C PHE A 108 26.45 -21.81 18.22
N ALA A 109 27.39 -22.34 17.43
CA ALA A 109 27.57 -21.95 16.04
C ALA A 109 26.31 -22.26 15.19
N CYS A 110 25.68 -23.42 15.41
CA CYS A 110 24.43 -23.78 14.75
C CYS A 110 23.27 -22.86 15.18
N LEU A 111 23.16 -22.55 16.48
CA LEU A 111 22.14 -21.66 17.03
C LEU A 111 22.23 -20.25 16.42
N VAL A 112 23.43 -19.68 16.40
CA VAL A 112 23.72 -18.35 15.84
C VAL A 112 23.44 -18.31 14.35
N THR A 113 23.82 -19.37 13.62
CA THR A 113 23.58 -19.46 12.17
C THR A 113 22.07 -19.56 11.87
N GLY A 114 21.32 -20.38 12.62
CA GLY A 114 19.88 -20.50 12.48
C GLY A 114 19.13 -19.20 12.82
N THR A 115 19.48 -18.54 13.92
CA THR A 115 18.89 -17.24 14.28
C THR A 115 19.25 -16.14 13.27
N ALA A 116 20.48 -16.12 12.76
CA ALA A 116 20.89 -15.18 11.71
C ALA A 116 20.07 -15.36 10.42
N LEU A 117 19.79 -16.60 10.01
CA LEU A 117 18.94 -16.88 8.83
C LEU A 117 17.47 -16.46 9.04
N VAL A 118 16.93 -16.67 10.24
CA VAL A 118 15.56 -16.24 10.58
C VAL A 118 15.47 -14.72 10.59
N LEU A 119 16.43 -14.03 11.21
CA LEU A 119 16.50 -12.58 11.22
C LEU A 119 16.71 -12.00 9.81
N GLY A 120 17.51 -12.66 8.98
CA GLY A 120 17.69 -12.33 7.56
C GLY A 120 16.38 -12.37 6.78
N SER A 121 15.63 -13.47 6.92
CA SER A 121 14.30 -13.65 6.33
C SER A 121 13.31 -12.56 6.78
N TRP A 122 13.31 -12.22 8.08
CA TRP A 122 12.44 -11.18 8.61
C TRP A 122 12.81 -9.78 8.10
N ARG A 123 14.10 -9.43 8.06
CA ARG A 123 14.55 -8.13 7.51
C ARG A 123 14.19 -8.00 6.04
N TRP A 124 14.30 -9.07 5.27
CA TRP A 124 13.97 -9.04 3.84
C TRP A 124 12.46 -8.92 3.60
N MET A 125 11.64 -9.59 4.42
CA MET A 125 10.18 -9.43 4.44
C MET A 125 9.76 -7.99 4.76
N LEU A 126 10.38 -7.38 5.77
CA LEU A 126 10.14 -5.98 6.14
C LEU A 126 10.55 -5.01 5.02
N ARG A 127 11.62 -5.34 4.28
CA ARG A 127 12.06 -4.57 3.12
C ARG A 127 11.04 -4.63 1.97
N ILE A 128 10.53 -5.82 1.64
CA ILE A 128 9.51 -5.99 0.59
C ILE A 128 8.20 -5.28 0.95
N ARG A 129 7.79 -5.33 2.23
CA ARG A 129 6.59 -4.62 2.73
C ARG A 129 6.69 -3.11 2.57
N ARG A 130 7.89 -2.53 2.73
CA ARG A 130 8.13 -1.08 2.54
C ARG A 130 8.10 -0.66 1.07
N SER A 131 8.21 -1.61 0.14
CA SER A 131 8.21 -1.35 -1.30
C SER A 131 6.82 -1.31 -1.91
N ILE A 132 5.74 -1.51 -1.13
CA ILE A 132 4.37 -1.42 -1.63
C ILE A 132 4.04 0.06 -1.84
N PRO A 133 3.77 0.51 -3.08
CA PRO A 133 3.38 1.89 -3.32
C PRO A 133 2.05 2.18 -2.64
N HIS A 134 2.01 3.23 -1.82
CA HIS A 134 0.76 3.82 -1.35
C HIS A 134 0.44 4.96 -2.31
N PRO A 135 -0.45 4.77 -3.30
CA PRO A 135 -0.82 5.85 -4.19
C PRO A 135 -1.48 6.96 -3.36
N PRO A 136 -1.08 8.22 -3.56
CA PRO A 136 -1.63 9.35 -2.81
C PRO A 136 -3.16 9.47 -3.02
N VAL A 137 -3.88 10.00 -2.04
CA VAL A 137 -5.34 10.29 -2.14
C VAL A 137 -5.61 11.32 -3.24
N GLU A 138 -4.61 12.12 -3.55
CA GLU A 138 -4.60 13.26 -4.46
C GLU A 138 -4.64 12.86 -5.96
N THR A 139 -4.43 11.58 -6.30
CA THR A 139 -4.47 11.10 -7.69
C THR A 139 -5.86 11.28 -8.32
N GLY A 140 -5.93 11.99 -9.44
CA GLY A 140 -7.15 12.32 -10.17
C GLY A 140 -7.94 13.49 -9.58
N LEU A 141 -7.58 14.00 -8.40
CA LEU A 141 -8.33 15.06 -7.72
C LEU A 141 -8.21 16.40 -8.45
N VAL A 142 -7.05 16.70 -9.03
CA VAL A 142 -6.84 17.94 -9.82
C VAL A 142 -7.76 17.94 -11.04
N LEU A 143 -7.91 16.80 -11.72
CA LEU A 143 -8.79 16.65 -12.88
C LEU A 143 -10.27 16.74 -12.49
N ASP A 144 -10.67 16.22 -11.33
CA ASP A 144 -12.05 16.38 -10.82
C ASP A 144 -12.37 17.82 -10.42
N LEU A 145 -11.41 18.54 -9.83
CA LEU A 145 -11.54 19.98 -9.54
C LEU A 145 -11.68 20.78 -10.83
N ALA A 146 -10.88 20.48 -11.84
CA ALA A 146 -10.99 21.06 -13.17
C ALA A 146 -12.35 20.74 -13.82
N ALA A 147 -12.83 19.50 -13.70
CA ALA A 147 -14.15 19.10 -14.18
C ALA A 147 -15.29 19.84 -13.46
N ALA A 148 -15.16 20.09 -12.16
CA ALA A 148 -16.10 20.88 -11.37
C ALA A 148 -16.12 22.35 -11.81
N LEU A 149 -14.96 22.95 -12.08
CA LEU A 149 -14.83 24.29 -12.64
C LEU A 149 -15.49 24.43 -14.00
N CYS A 150 -15.22 23.48 -14.91
CA CYS A 150 -15.76 23.49 -16.27
C CYS A 150 -17.28 23.29 -16.34
N ARG A 151 -17.92 22.75 -15.29
CA ARG A 151 -19.37 22.57 -15.24
C ARG A 151 -20.14 23.87 -15.07
N SER A 152 -19.53 24.88 -14.42
CA SER A 152 -20.19 26.17 -14.15
C SER A 152 -19.67 27.32 -15.01
N SER A 153 -18.44 27.22 -15.50
CA SER A 153 -17.75 28.33 -16.13
C SER A 153 -16.68 27.84 -17.12
N THR A 154 -16.29 28.70 -18.04
CA THR A 154 -15.09 28.47 -18.85
C THR A 154 -13.84 28.55 -17.98
N ILE A 155 -12.87 27.69 -18.24
CA ILE A 155 -11.61 27.67 -17.48
C ILE A 155 -10.80 28.93 -17.81
N ARG A 156 -10.37 29.66 -16.78
CA ARG A 156 -9.50 30.85 -16.91
C ARG A 156 -8.04 30.50 -16.60
N ALA A 157 -7.10 31.29 -17.12
CA ALA A 157 -5.67 31.11 -16.86
C ALA A 157 -5.33 31.12 -15.36
N GLU A 158 -5.98 31.98 -14.57
CA GLU A 158 -5.85 32.02 -13.11
C GLU A 158 -6.24 30.69 -12.44
N GLN A 159 -7.31 30.04 -12.94
CA GLN A 159 -7.80 28.77 -12.40
C GLN A 159 -6.87 27.62 -12.78
N VAL A 160 -6.34 27.62 -14.01
CA VAL A 160 -5.33 26.64 -14.45
C VAL A 160 -4.08 26.78 -13.59
N HIS A 161 -3.60 28.01 -13.34
CA HIS A 161 -2.44 28.22 -12.48
C HIS A 161 -2.68 27.71 -11.04
N ALA A 162 -3.86 27.95 -10.47
CA ALA A 162 -4.21 27.42 -9.16
C ALA A 162 -4.28 25.87 -9.14
N LEU A 163 -4.77 25.25 -10.22
CA LEU A 163 -4.74 23.79 -10.39
C LEU A 163 -3.31 23.25 -10.51
N THR A 164 -2.44 23.94 -11.23
CA THR A 164 -1.02 23.59 -11.35
C THR A 164 -0.31 23.68 -10.01
N GLN A 165 -0.54 24.72 -9.21
CA GLN A 165 0.02 24.84 -7.86
C GLN A 165 -0.44 23.70 -6.94
N LEU A 166 -1.71 23.28 -7.04
CA LEU A 166 -2.20 22.11 -6.31
C LEU A 166 -1.54 20.82 -6.81
N ALA A 167 -1.39 20.66 -8.13
CA ALA A 167 -0.72 19.51 -8.71
C ALA A 167 0.75 19.40 -8.28
N GLU A 168 1.47 20.53 -8.18
CA GLU A 168 2.83 20.57 -7.65
C GLU A 168 2.86 20.17 -6.17
N ARG A 169 1.97 20.74 -5.34
CA ARG A 169 1.88 20.42 -3.91
C ARG A 169 1.56 18.95 -3.67
N TRP A 170 0.73 18.36 -4.52
CA TRP A 170 0.28 16.98 -4.42
C TRP A 170 1.15 15.98 -5.20
N GLY A 171 2.17 16.44 -5.92
CA GLY A 171 3.02 15.60 -6.76
C GLY A 171 2.29 14.97 -7.96
N THR A 172 1.19 15.57 -8.40
CA THR A 172 0.36 15.12 -9.54
C THR A 172 0.54 16.00 -10.79
N VAL A 173 1.72 16.62 -10.95
CA VAL A 173 2.05 17.48 -12.10
C VAL A 173 1.86 16.77 -13.45
N ASP A 174 2.05 15.44 -13.48
CA ASP A 174 1.82 14.57 -14.64
C ASP A 174 0.35 14.56 -15.13
N GLU A 175 -0.59 15.06 -14.33
CA GLU A 175 -2.02 15.18 -14.70
C GLU A 175 -2.32 16.47 -15.48
N ILE A 176 -1.46 17.50 -15.40
CA ILE A 176 -1.67 18.78 -16.09
C ILE A 176 -1.70 18.63 -17.63
N PRO A 177 -0.82 17.83 -18.26
CA PRO A 177 -0.96 17.53 -19.68
C PRO A 177 -2.31 16.90 -20.06
N GLN A 178 -2.91 16.10 -19.17
CA GLN A 178 -4.22 15.46 -19.40
C GLN A 178 -5.37 16.48 -19.36
N LEU A 179 -5.23 17.53 -18.53
CA LEU A 179 -6.14 18.67 -18.52
C LEU A 179 -6.09 19.42 -19.85
N ASP A 180 -4.88 19.76 -20.32
CA ASP A 180 -4.68 20.48 -21.59
C ASP A 180 -5.17 19.66 -22.79
N ASP A 181 -4.90 18.35 -22.80
CA ASP A 181 -5.37 17.42 -23.81
C ASP A 181 -6.90 17.35 -23.85
N SER A 182 -7.56 17.30 -22.68
CA SER A 182 -9.02 17.27 -22.59
C SER A 182 -9.66 18.57 -23.09
N ILE A 183 -9.05 19.73 -22.77
CA ILE A 183 -9.50 21.03 -23.27
C ILE A 183 -9.34 21.09 -24.80
N ARG A 184 -8.18 20.65 -25.32
CA ARG A 184 -7.91 20.61 -26.76
C ARG A 184 -8.90 19.69 -27.47
N MET A 185 -9.11 18.49 -26.94
CA MET A 185 -10.01 17.49 -27.54
C MET A 185 -11.46 17.97 -27.57
N SER A 186 -11.91 18.67 -26.52
CA SER A 186 -13.22 19.33 -26.50
C SER A 186 -13.35 20.41 -27.57
N ARG A 187 -12.33 21.25 -27.76
CA ARG A 187 -12.33 22.27 -28.83
C ARG A 187 -12.41 21.66 -30.22
N THR A 188 -11.77 20.52 -30.43
CA THR A 188 -11.76 19.82 -31.73
C THR A 188 -13.04 19.04 -32.00
N HIS A 189 -13.61 18.37 -30.99
CA HIS A 189 -14.69 17.39 -31.18
C HIS A 189 -16.05 17.82 -30.58
N GLY A 190 -16.12 18.99 -29.93
CA GLY A 190 -17.35 19.51 -29.32
C GLY A 190 -17.84 18.76 -28.08
N VAL A 191 -17.09 17.78 -27.58
CA VAL A 191 -17.44 17.01 -26.38
C VAL A 191 -17.28 17.88 -25.13
N PRO A 192 -18.19 17.84 -24.13
CA PRO A 192 -18.04 18.63 -22.91
C PRO A 192 -16.72 18.36 -22.17
N VAL A 193 -15.91 19.41 -21.95
CA VAL A 193 -14.60 19.31 -21.25
C VAL A 193 -14.75 18.63 -19.89
N SER A 194 -15.79 18.98 -19.12
CA SER A 194 -16.02 18.42 -17.80
C SER A 194 -16.20 16.90 -17.82
N HIS A 195 -16.79 16.35 -18.88
CA HIS A 195 -16.97 14.91 -19.03
C HIS A 195 -15.64 14.23 -19.36
N LEU A 196 -14.87 14.78 -20.31
CA LEU A 196 -13.53 14.28 -20.63
C LEU A 196 -12.60 14.29 -19.41
N LEU A 197 -12.64 15.37 -18.62
CA LEU A 197 -11.86 15.47 -17.38
C LEU A 197 -12.30 14.46 -16.33
N SER A 198 -13.60 14.21 -16.15
CA SER A 198 -14.06 13.16 -15.23
C SER A 198 -13.63 11.75 -15.67
N ILE A 199 -13.58 11.50 -16.98
CA ILE A 199 -13.06 10.23 -17.52
C ILE A 199 -11.55 10.14 -17.28
N ALA A 200 -10.80 11.22 -17.54
CA ALA A 200 -9.35 11.27 -17.29
C ALA A 200 -9.03 11.07 -15.80
N ALA A 201 -9.79 11.70 -14.90
CA ALA A 201 -9.68 11.53 -13.46
C ALA A 201 -9.93 10.07 -13.04
N ALA A 202 -11.02 9.47 -13.54
CA ALA A 202 -11.34 8.06 -13.29
C ALA A 202 -10.24 7.12 -13.84
N ARG A 203 -9.67 7.43 -15.00
CA ARG A 203 -8.56 6.68 -15.58
C ARG A 203 -7.28 6.81 -14.76
N SER A 204 -6.91 8.02 -14.31
CA SER A 204 -5.75 8.24 -13.44
C SER A 204 -5.88 7.40 -12.14
N ARG A 205 -7.07 7.41 -11.52
CA ARG A 205 -7.38 6.57 -10.36
C ARG A 205 -7.29 5.07 -10.67
N ALA A 206 -7.82 4.64 -11.81
CA ALA A 206 -7.77 3.24 -12.25
C ALA A 206 -6.33 2.78 -12.50
N ASP A 207 -5.51 3.57 -13.17
CA ASP A 207 -4.10 3.25 -13.46
C ASP A 207 -3.26 3.19 -12.17
N ALA A 208 -3.50 4.10 -11.23
CA ALA A 208 -2.89 4.03 -9.90
C ALA A 208 -3.32 2.76 -9.14
N LYS A 209 -4.59 2.39 -9.22
CA LYS A 209 -5.12 1.15 -8.62
C LYS A 209 -4.47 -0.09 -9.25
N HIS A 210 -4.39 -0.15 -10.58
CA HIS A 210 -3.77 -1.26 -11.29
C HIS A 210 -2.31 -1.45 -10.91
N ARG A 211 -1.54 -0.37 -10.74
CA ARG A 211 -0.15 -0.45 -10.28
C ARG A 211 0.00 -1.10 -8.89
N VAL A 212 -0.91 -0.77 -7.97
CA VAL A 212 -0.94 -1.40 -6.64
C VAL A 212 -1.38 -2.85 -6.72
N SER A 213 -2.47 -3.15 -7.43
CA SER A 213 -2.96 -4.52 -7.60
C SER A 213 -1.91 -5.42 -8.25
N TYR A 214 -1.21 -4.93 -9.27
CA TYR A 214 -0.11 -5.64 -9.91
C TYR A 214 1.06 -5.89 -8.95
N ALA A 215 1.42 -4.91 -8.12
CA ALA A 215 2.43 -5.10 -7.07
C ALA A 215 2.01 -6.15 -6.04
N ILE A 216 0.71 -6.20 -5.69
CA ILE A 216 0.11 -7.21 -4.79
C ILE A 216 0.10 -8.60 -5.43
N GLU A 217 -0.24 -8.72 -6.72
CA GLU A 217 -0.26 -9.99 -7.43
C GLU A 217 1.15 -10.60 -7.58
N LEU A 218 2.18 -9.74 -7.66
CA LEU A 218 3.57 -10.15 -7.67
C LEU A 218 4.16 -10.40 -6.27
N LEU A 219 3.46 -10.08 -5.18
CA LEU A 219 3.98 -10.33 -3.83
C LEU A 219 4.22 -11.82 -3.58
N PRO A 220 3.30 -12.75 -3.87
CA PRO A 220 3.55 -14.18 -3.71
C PRO A 220 4.80 -14.67 -4.47
N THR A 221 5.00 -14.24 -5.72
CA THR A 221 6.16 -14.65 -6.53
C THR A 221 7.47 -14.04 -6.01
N LYS A 222 7.45 -12.77 -5.59
CA LYS A 222 8.60 -12.10 -4.96
C LYS A 222 8.91 -12.61 -3.55
N LEU A 223 7.93 -13.19 -2.85
CA LEU A 223 8.10 -13.81 -1.54
C LEU A 223 8.57 -15.27 -1.66
N LEU A 224 8.23 -15.97 -2.76
CA LEU A 224 8.67 -17.34 -3.00
C LEU A 224 10.19 -17.47 -3.15
N ALA A 225 10.83 -16.51 -3.83
CA ALA A 225 12.29 -16.52 -4.04
C ALA A 225 13.06 -16.45 -2.70
N PRO A 226 12.81 -15.45 -1.81
CA PRO A 226 13.41 -15.41 -0.48
C PRO A 226 13.19 -16.67 0.34
N VAL A 227 11.95 -17.17 0.37
CA VAL A 227 11.59 -18.31 1.21
C VAL A 227 12.26 -19.57 0.68
N GLY A 228 12.24 -19.82 -0.62
CA GLY A 228 12.90 -20.99 -1.21
C GLY A 228 14.42 -20.98 -1.01
N THR A 229 15.08 -19.84 -1.20
CA THR A 229 16.55 -19.79 -1.15
C THR A 229 17.11 -19.71 0.28
N LEU A 230 16.38 -19.13 1.25
CA LEU A 230 16.84 -19.08 2.66
C LEU A 230 16.31 -20.22 3.51
N LEU A 231 15.06 -20.66 3.31
CA LEU A 231 14.43 -21.63 4.22
C LEU A 231 14.92 -23.07 3.97
N LEU A 232 15.20 -23.42 2.71
CA LEU A 232 15.69 -24.76 2.34
C LEU A 232 17.08 -25.05 2.93
N PRO A 233 18.08 -24.16 2.81
CA PRO A 233 19.37 -24.33 3.49
C PRO A 233 19.24 -24.28 5.02
N ALA A 234 18.37 -23.41 5.57
CA ALA A 234 18.11 -23.35 7.01
C ALA A 234 17.64 -24.71 7.55
N PHE A 235 16.66 -25.32 6.87
CA PHE A 235 16.11 -26.61 7.25
C PHE A 235 17.16 -27.72 7.19
N VAL A 236 17.98 -27.74 6.14
CA VAL A 236 19.06 -28.73 6.01
C VAL A 236 20.06 -28.59 7.16
N ILE A 237 20.50 -27.37 7.46
CA ILE A 237 21.48 -27.12 8.53
C ILE A 237 20.91 -27.40 9.92
N THR A 238 19.66 -27.02 10.17
CA THR A 238 19.06 -27.06 11.52
C THR A 238 18.45 -28.42 11.85
N THR A 239 17.98 -29.17 10.84
CA THR A 239 17.23 -30.41 11.06
C THR A 239 17.99 -31.63 10.53
N VAL A 240 18.53 -31.57 9.31
CA VAL A 240 19.13 -32.77 8.68
C VAL A 240 20.52 -33.05 9.25
N ILE A 241 21.39 -32.05 9.34
CA ILE A 241 22.77 -32.23 9.83
C ILE A 241 22.79 -32.78 11.27
N PRO A 242 22.02 -32.26 12.24
CA PRO A 242 22.08 -32.74 13.62
C PRO A 242 21.52 -34.16 13.76
N VAL A 243 20.47 -34.51 13.01
CA VAL A 243 19.90 -35.87 13.02
C VAL A 243 20.90 -36.87 12.45
N VAL A 244 21.54 -36.57 11.32
CA VAL A 244 22.56 -37.44 10.73
C VAL A 244 23.78 -37.56 11.65
N ALA A 245 24.22 -36.46 12.25
CA ALA A 245 25.33 -36.47 13.20
C ALA A 245 25.01 -37.30 14.45
N SER A 246 23.80 -37.16 15.00
CA SER A 246 23.31 -37.95 16.13
C SER A 246 23.29 -39.44 15.82
N LEU A 247 22.77 -39.84 14.65
CA LEU A 247 22.71 -41.24 14.24
C LEU A 247 24.10 -41.82 14.01
N ALA A 248 25.00 -41.07 13.36
CA ALA A 248 26.38 -41.49 13.14
C ALA A 248 27.13 -41.68 14.47
N GLN A 249 26.92 -40.78 15.42
CA GLN A 249 27.54 -40.86 16.74
C GLN A 249 26.99 -42.04 17.55
N GLN A 250 25.71 -42.35 17.41
CA GLN A 250 25.06 -43.51 18.05
C GLN A 250 25.56 -44.84 17.47
N PHE A 251 25.78 -44.92 16.16
CA PHE A 251 26.37 -46.08 15.49
C PHE A 251 27.86 -46.29 15.81
N LEU A 252 28.60 -45.22 16.09
CA LEU A 252 30.01 -45.30 16.48
C LEU A 252 30.22 -45.73 17.94
N LEU A 253 29.17 -45.64 18.77
CA LEU A 253 29.19 -45.99 20.20
C LEU A 253 28.56 -47.37 20.49
N SER A 254 28.05 -48.07 19.47
CA SER A 254 27.51 -49.44 19.51
C SER A 254 28.48 -50.43 18.85
#